data_AF-A0A6P2CV04-F1
#
_entry.id   AF-A0A6P2CV04-F1
#
_cell.length_a   1.000
_cell.length_b   1.000
_cell.length_c   1.000
_cell.angle_alpha   90.00
_cell.angle_beta   90.00
_cell.angle_gamma   90.00
#
_symmetry.space_group_name_H-M   'P 1'
#
loop_
_entity.id
_entity.type
_entity.pdbx_description
1 polymer ?
#
loop_
_entity_poly.entity_id
_entity_poly.type
_entity_poly.pdbx_seq_one_letter_code
_entity_poly.pdbx_strand_id
1 'polypeptide(L)'
;MNERKALLDAIAIHAAEDTPRLVYADWLDEHGKGDLDKATAEFIRASCLGRNHPTGYMPRKAYQWLHDHWHRLLPLTLDLHVRRWFVRDPIAEEVTTDLLWYRSGRTLNVGLWMPVKSWGGVLGWHWLDVEFNRGFAQWYEFRDVDVFDQVRDKLKADQPFARAKRIPVRDGYRGW
;
A
#
# COMPACT_ATOMS: atom_id res chain seq x y z
N MET A 1 -13.28 -9.54 -22.25
CA MET A 1 -13.28 -9.44 -20.77
C MET A 1 -12.02 -10.15 -20.27
N ASN A 2 -11.16 -9.49 -19.49
CA ASN A 2 -9.94 -10.10 -18.96
C ASN A 2 -10.31 -10.96 -17.73
N GLU A 3 -9.85 -12.20 -17.66
CA GLU A 3 -10.08 -13.12 -16.53
C GLU A 3 -9.68 -12.50 -15.18
N ARG A 4 -8.52 -11.82 -15.13
CA ARG A 4 -8.06 -11.06 -13.94
C ARG A 4 -9.13 -10.09 -13.45
N LYS A 5 -9.79 -9.39 -14.39
CA LYS A 5 -10.85 -8.43 -14.05
C LYS A 5 -12.10 -9.13 -13.53
N ALA A 6 -12.50 -10.25 -14.13
CA ALA A 6 -13.65 -11.01 -13.67
C ALA A 6 -13.46 -11.54 -12.23
N LEU A 7 -12.25 -12.00 -11.89
CA LEU A 7 -11.90 -12.42 -10.53
C LEU A 7 -11.92 -11.26 -9.53
N LEU A 8 -11.38 -10.09 -9.92
CA LEU A 8 -11.44 -8.88 -9.08
C LEU A 8 -12.89 -8.41 -8.88
N ASP A 9 -13.73 -8.47 -9.92
CA ASP A 9 -15.15 -8.12 -9.82
C ASP A 9 -15.89 -9.10 -8.88
N ALA A 10 -15.58 -10.41 -8.93
CA ALA A 10 -16.13 -11.40 -8.01
C ALA A 10 -15.75 -11.12 -6.54
N ILE A 11 -14.48 -10.75 -6.27
CA ILE A 11 -14.06 -10.33 -4.92
C ILE A 11 -14.84 -9.10 -4.46
N ALA A 12 -15.07 -8.12 -5.35
CA ALA A 12 -15.80 -6.91 -4.99
C ALA A 12 -17.26 -7.21 -4.61
N ILE A 13 -17.93 -8.11 -5.33
CA ILE A 13 -19.32 -8.53 -5.06
C ILE A 13 -19.39 -9.35 -3.75
N HIS A 14 -18.43 -10.24 -3.53
CA HIS A 14 -18.39 -11.17 -2.41
C HIS A 14 -17.30 -10.80 -1.40
N ALA A 15 -17.19 -9.51 -1.04
CA ALA A 15 -16.10 -8.98 -0.22
C ALA A 15 -16.01 -9.54 1.22
N ALA A 16 -17.04 -10.25 1.69
CA ALA A 16 -17.06 -10.96 2.97
C ALA A 16 -16.54 -12.39 2.91
N GLU A 17 -16.48 -12.97 1.72
CA GLU A 17 -16.11 -14.37 1.53
C GLU A 17 -14.61 -14.50 1.28
N ASP A 18 -14.01 -15.56 1.80
CA ASP A 18 -12.60 -15.88 1.55
C ASP A 18 -12.44 -16.60 0.20
N THR A 19 -13.46 -17.34 -0.27
CA THR A 19 -13.40 -18.16 -1.50
C THR A 19 -12.97 -17.38 -2.75
N PRO A 20 -13.59 -16.24 -3.12
CA PRO A 20 -13.19 -15.52 -4.33
C PRO A 20 -11.75 -14.98 -4.26
N ARG A 21 -11.30 -14.65 -3.05
CA ARG A 21 -9.93 -14.17 -2.81
C ARG A 21 -8.92 -15.30 -2.95
N LEU A 22 -9.22 -16.47 -2.40
CA LEU A 22 -8.37 -17.66 -2.55
C LEU A 22 -8.28 -18.12 -4.00
N VAL A 23 -9.40 -18.15 -4.74
CA VAL A 23 -9.40 -18.44 -6.18
C VAL A 23 -8.52 -17.44 -6.95
N TYR A 24 -8.60 -16.16 -6.61
CA TYR A 24 -7.73 -15.15 -7.22
C TYR A 24 -6.25 -15.35 -6.85
N ALA A 25 -5.94 -15.74 -5.62
CA ALA A 25 -4.58 -16.05 -5.21
C ALA A 25 -4.01 -17.25 -5.99
N ASP A 26 -4.80 -18.30 -6.21
CA ASP A 26 -4.41 -19.45 -7.03
C ASP A 26 -4.17 -19.01 -8.49
N TRP A 27 -5.06 -18.19 -9.05
CA TRP A 27 -4.88 -17.63 -10.39
C TRP A 27 -3.61 -16.77 -10.50
N LEU A 28 -3.27 -15.98 -9.47
CA LEU A 28 -2.06 -15.16 -9.43
C LEU A 28 -0.77 -16.00 -9.41
N ASP A 29 -0.77 -17.16 -8.75
CA ASP A 29 0.38 -18.05 -8.76
C ASP A 29 0.63 -18.65 -10.16
N GLU A 30 -0.44 -18.93 -10.91
CA GLU A 30 -0.36 -19.52 -12.25
C GLU A 30 -0.08 -18.50 -13.35
N HIS A 31 -0.66 -17.29 -13.24
CA HIS A 31 -0.70 -16.30 -14.33
C HIS A 31 -0.04 -14.95 -14.00
N GLY A 32 0.36 -14.74 -12.74
CA GLY A 32 0.98 -13.50 -12.27
C GLY A 32 2.31 -13.22 -12.97
N LYS A 33 2.63 -11.93 -13.15
CA LYS A 33 3.77 -11.49 -13.99
C LYS A 33 4.93 -10.89 -13.21
N GLY A 34 4.85 -10.84 -11.88
CA GLY A 34 5.90 -10.24 -11.08
C GLY A 34 5.67 -10.34 -9.59
N ASP A 35 6.58 -9.71 -8.83
CA ASP A 35 6.60 -9.81 -7.38
C ASP A 35 5.32 -9.26 -6.71
N LEU A 36 4.70 -8.23 -7.29
CA LEU A 36 3.42 -7.71 -6.80
C LEU A 36 2.32 -8.76 -6.78
N ASP A 37 2.17 -9.52 -7.88
CA ASP A 37 1.14 -10.55 -8.00
C ASP A 37 1.40 -11.68 -6.99
N LYS A 38 2.66 -12.12 -6.88
CA LYS A 38 3.11 -13.12 -5.90
C LYS A 38 2.86 -12.66 -4.46
N ALA A 39 3.25 -11.44 -4.13
CA ALA A 39 3.05 -10.84 -2.81
C ALA A 39 1.57 -10.69 -2.47
N THR A 40 0.73 -10.33 -3.45
CA THR A 40 -0.72 -10.26 -3.28
C THR A 40 -1.31 -11.64 -2.96
N ALA A 41 -0.91 -12.69 -3.69
CA ALA A 41 -1.36 -14.06 -3.43
C ALA A 41 -0.97 -14.55 -2.03
N GLU A 42 0.29 -14.34 -1.64
CA GLU A 42 0.81 -14.67 -0.30
C GLU A 42 0.02 -13.94 0.81
N PHE A 43 -0.21 -12.64 0.64
CA PHE A 43 -0.92 -11.82 1.63
C PHE A 43 -2.40 -12.18 1.74
N ILE A 44 -3.07 -12.49 0.63
CA ILE A 44 -4.44 -13.01 0.63
C ILE A 44 -4.52 -14.28 1.45
N ARG A 45 -3.65 -15.25 1.19
CA ARG A 45 -3.63 -16.51 1.95
C ARG A 45 -3.37 -16.26 3.42
N ALA A 46 -2.39 -15.42 3.77
CA ALA A 46 -2.13 -15.04 5.15
C ALA A 46 -3.35 -14.40 5.84
N SER A 47 -4.15 -13.64 5.09
CA SER A 47 -5.38 -12.97 5.54
C SER A 47 -6.59 -13.91 5.71
N CYS A 48 -6.59 -15.07 5.05
CA CYS A 48 -7.67 -16.07 5.14
C CYS A 48 -7.36 -17.22 6.13
N LEU A 49 -6.16 -17.22 6.76
CA LEU A 49 -5.77 -18.25 7.73
C LEU A 49 -6.50 -18.06 9.07
N GLY A 50 -7.68 -18.65 9.21
CA GLY A 50 -8.52 -18.63 10.42
C GLY A 50 -9.86 -17.94 10.18
N ARG A 51 -10.81 -18.07 11.12
CA ARG A 51 -12.08 -17.35 11.00
C ARG A 51 -11.81 -15.85 11.05
N ASN A 52 -12.25 -15.12 10.01
CA ASN A 52 -12.32 -13.66 10.03
C ASN A 52 -13.02 -13.21 11.31
N HIS A 53 -12.32 -12.45 12.16
CA HIS A 53 -12.88 -12.02 13.43
C HIS A 53 -14.03 -11.02 13.17
N PRO A 54 -15.18 -11.11 13.87
CA PRO A 54 -16.32 -10.21 13.65
C PRO A 54 -15.97 -8.71 13.76
N THR A 55 -14.92 -8.39 14.52
CA THR A 55 -14.44 -7.02 14.71
C THR A 55 -13.55 -6.49 13.56
N GLY A 56 -13.29 -7.31 12.54
CA GLY A 56 -12.46 -6.92 11.39
C GLY A 56 -10.94 -7.02 11.62
N TYR A 57 -10.49 -7.70 12.67
CA TYR A 57 -9.08 -8.04 12.80
C TYR A 57 -8.68 -9.13 11.80
N MET A 58 -7.51 -8.94 11.18
CA MET A 58 -6.91 -9.97 10.35
C MET A 58 -6.25 -11.05 11.23
N PRO A 59 -6.02 -12.26 10.71
CA PRO A 59 -5.22 -13.25 11.42
C PRO A 59 -3.83 -12.73 11.79
N ARG A 60 -3.24 -13.25 12.89
CA ARG A 60 -1.88 -12.90 13.32
C ARG A 60 -0.84 -13.05 12.21
N LYS A 61 -0.99 -14.09 11.38
CA LYS A 61 -0.11 -14.34 10.23
C LYS A 61 -0.17 -13.21 9.19
N ALA A 62 -1.34 -12.61 8.96
CA ALA A 62 -1.47 -11.46 8.07
C ALA A 62 -0.73 -10.24 8.62
N TYR A 63 -0.82 -9.99 9.94
CA TYR A 63 -0.08 -8.88 10.56
C TYR A 63 1.44 -9.07 10.48
N GLN A 64 1.92 -10.31 10.67
CA GLN A 64 3.33 -10.64 10.54
C GLN A 64 3.78 -10.46 9.08
N TRP A 65 3.03 -11.03 8.13
CA TRP A 65 3.34 -10.88 6.71
C TRP A 65 3.40 -9.41 6.30
N LEU A 66 2.43 -8.59 6.73
CA LEU A 66 2.42 -7.16 6.42
C LEU A 66 3.63 -6.44 7.03
N HIS A 67 4.05 -6.79 8.24
CA HIS A 67 5.27 -6.22 8.84
C HIS A 67 6.50 -6.54 7.99
N ASP A 68 6.65 -7.79 7.57
CA ASP A 68 7.86 -8.28 6.92
C ASP A 68 7.93 -7.93 5.41
N HIS A 69 6.77 -7.74 4.76
CA HIS A 69 6.68 -7.78 3.29
C HIS A 69 5.85 -6.67 2.64
N TRP A 70 5.35 -5.67 3.39
CA TRP A 70 4.46 -4.65 2.83
C TRP A 70 4.99 -3.93 1.58
N HIS A 71 6.30 -3.72 1.47
CA HIS A 71 6.93 -2.99 0.37
C HIS A 71 6.69 -3.67 -0.99
N ARG A 72 6.45 -4.99 -0.99
CA ARG A 72 6.11 -5.78 -2.17
C ARG A 72 4.67 -5.55 -2.66
N LEU A 73 3.80 -5.00 -1.81
CA LEU A 73 2.42 -4.66 -2.13
C LEU A 73 2.25 -3.26 -2.75
N LEU A 74 3.29 -2.42 -2.72
CA LEU A 74 3.23 -1.02 -3.16
C LEU A 74 4.37 -0.64 -4.15
N PRO A 75 4.80 -1.49 -5.10
CA PRO A 75 6.00 -1.23 -5.90
C PRO A 75 5.89 0.00 -6.79
N LEU A 76 4.75 0.25 -7.45
CA LEU A 76 4.59 1.42 -8.32
C LEU A 76 4.45 2.71 -7.51
N THR A 77 3.83 2.64 -6.33
CA THR A 77 3.80 3.73 -5.37
C THR A 77 5.19 4.05 -4.83
N LEU A 78 5.97 3.03 -4.46
CA LEU A 78 7.35 3.19 -3.98
C LEU A 78 8.31 3.68 -5.06
N ASP A 79 8.03 3.43 -6.34
CA ASP A 79 8.81 3.96 -7.46
C ASP A 79 8.76 5.50 -7.57
N LEU A 80 7.81 6.16 -6.91
CA LEU A 80 7.79 7.62 -6.80
C LEU A 80 8.77 8.18 -5.75
N HIS A 81 9.26 7.32 -4.86
CA HIS A 81 10.23 7.71 -3.86
C HIS A 81 11.61 7.92 -4.49
N VAL A 82 12.20 9.08 -4.19
CA VAL A 82 13.57 9.41 -4.59
C VAL A 82 14.52 8.86 -3.53
N ARG A 83 15.22 7.77 -3.87
CA ARG A 83 16.31 7.24 -3.06
C ARG A 83 17.38 8.31 -2.87
N ARG A 84 17.86 8.49 -1.64
CA ARG A 84 18.84 9.53 -1.32
C ARG A 84 20.01 8.91 -0.58
N TRP A 85 21.16 8.88 -1.24
CA TRP A 85 22.42 8.63 -0.56
C TRP A 85 22.79 9.87 0.26
N PHE A 86 22.59 9.82 1.57
CA PHE A 86 23.20 10.79 2.48
C PHE A 86 24.40 10.17 3.15
N VAL A 87 25.59 10.71 2.88
CA VAL A 87 26.79 10.47 3.68
C VAL A 87 26.77 11.44 4.84
N ARG A 88 26.81 10.94 6.07
CA ARG A 88 27.44 11.70 7.16
C ARG A 88 27.99 10.81 8.27
N ASP A 89 29.27 11.08 8.54
CA ASP A 89 30.09 10.69 9.69
C ASP A 89 30.89 9.37 9.57
N PRO A 90 32.23 9.40 9.71
CA PRO A 90 33.10 8.21 9.73
C PRO A 90 33.00 7.33 11.00
N ILE A 91 32.26 7.76 12.04
CA ILE A 91 32.25 7.13 13.36
C ILE A 91 30.94 6.39 13.66
N ALA A 92 29.83 6.78 13.05
CA ALA A 92 28.54 6.15 13.30
C ALA A 92 28.30 4.98 12.32
N GLU A 93 28.33 3.75 12.83
CA GLU A 93 27.86 2.57 12.11
C GLU A 93 26.41 2.81 11.63
N GLU A 94 26.27 2.86 10.29
CA GLU A 94 25.06 2.91 9.46
C GLU A 94 23.69 2.91 10.15
N VAL A 95 22.92 3.99 9.99
CA VAL A 95 21.45 3.89 9.90
C VAL A 95 20.95 4.75 8.74
N THR A 96 20.97 4.17 7.55
CA THR A 96 20.27 4.69 6.37
C THR A 96 18.78 4.42 6.51
N THR A 97 17.91 5.39 6.28
CA THR A 97 16.50 5.08 6.02
C THR A 97 15.91 6.09 5.04
N ASP A 98 16.05 5.79 3.75
CA ASP A 98 15.42 6.55 2.66
C ASP A 98 13.88 6.42 2.68
N LEU A 99 13.38 5.41 3.41
CA LEU A 99 11.97 5.02 3.51
C LEU A 99 11.60 4.75 4.97
N LEU A 100 10.96 5.71 5.63
CA LEU A 100 10.47 5.51 7.00
C LEU A 100 9.16 4.75 6.97
N TRP A 101 8.97 3.79 7.88
CA TRP A 101 7.67 3.16 8.01
C TRP A 101 7.44 2.65 9.44
N TYR A 102 6.17 2.58 9.82
CA TYR A 102 5.73 1.84 10.99
C TYR A 102 4.34 1.28 10.73
N ARG A 103 3.92 0.31 11.56
CA ARG A 103 2.59 -0.29 11.47
C ARG A 103 1.88 -0.18 12.82
N SER A 104 0.62 0.24 12.78
CA SER A 104 -0.30 0.17 13.91
C SER A 104 -1.51 -0.68 13.52
N GLY A 105 -1.55 -1.93 14.01
CA GLY A 105 -2.60 -2.87 13.62
C GLY A 105 -2.64 -3.10 12.11
N ARG A 106 -3.73 -2.72 11.46
CA ARG A 106 -3.90 -2.88 10.00
C ARG A 106 -3.39 -1.69 9.19
N THR A 107 -3.04 -0.59 9.84
CA THR A 107 -2.56 0.61 9.16
C THR A 107 -1.05 0.58 9.08
N LEU A 108 -0.56 0.64 7.86
CA LEU A 108 0.83 0.91 7.52
C LEU A 108 0.97 2.40 7.27
N ASN A 109 1.90 3.05 7.97
CA ASN A 109 2.27 4.43 7.73
C ASN A 109 3.65 4.44 7.07
N VAL A 110 3.75 5.06 5.89
CA VAL A 110 4.95 5.09 5.05
C VAL A 110 5.34 6.54 4.79
N GLY A 111 6.55 6.91 5.17
CA GLY A 111 7.19 8.16 4.80
C GLY A 111 7.90 7.98 3.46
N LEU A 112 7.50 8.77 2.48
CA LEU A 112 8.08 8.80 1.14
C LEU A 112 8.80 10.13 0.93
N TRP A 113 10.08 10.07 0.61
CA TRP A 113 10.83 11.24 0.14
C TRP A 113 10.60 11.43 -1.36
N MET A 114 9.91 12.49 -1.80
CA MET A 114 9.55 12.68 -3.21
C MET A 114 9.32 14.15 -3.59
N PRO A 115 9.38 14.51 -4.89
CA PRO A 115 9.16 15.87 -5.34
C PRO A 115 7.67 16.21 -5.44
N VAL A 116 7.30 17.43 -5.05
CA VAL A 116 5.94 17.95 -5.24
C VAL A 116 5.92 18.89 -6.44
N LYS A 117 5.14 18.54 -7.48
CA LYS A 117 5.06 19.32 -8.72
C LYS A 117 4.62 20.77 -8.48
N SER A 118 3.63 20.99 -7.62
CA SER A 118 3.12 22.32 -7.31
C SER A 118 4.11 23.22 -6.57
N TRP A 119 5.14 22.64 -5.94
CA TRP A 119 6.22 23.37 -5.25
C TRP A 119 7.47 23.49 -6.13
N GLY A 120 7.32 23.41 -7.46
CA GLY A 120 8.44 23.50 -8.38
C GLY A 120 9.38 22.29 -8.33
N GLY A 121 8.90 21.13 -7.88
CA GLY A 121 9.70 19.91 -7.77
C GLY A 121 10.57 19.84 -6.51
N VAL A 122 10.32 20.68 -5.51
CA VAL A 122 10.98 20.59 -4.21
C VAL A 122 10.72 19.23 -3.57
N LEU A 123 11.79 18.61 -3.07
CA LEU A 123 11.75 17.33 -2.38
C LEU A 123 11.30 17.51 -0.92
N GLY A 124 10.39 16.66 -0.45
CA GLY A 124 9.89 16.66 0.92
C GLY A 124 9.54 15.26 1.42
N TRP A 125 9.38 15.14 2.74
CA TRP A 125 8.82 13.95 3.37
C TRP A 125 7.30 14.02 3.31
N HIS A 126 6.68 12.99 2.74
CA HIS A 126 5.23 12.87 2.64
C HIS A 126 4.77 11.54 3.19
N TRP A 127 3.72 11.58 4.02
CA TRP A 127 3.21 10.40 4.69
C TRP A 127 2.01 9.83 3.95
N LEU A 128 2.08 8.52 3.69
CA LEU A 128 1.02 7.68 3.16
C LEU A 128 0.54 6.73 4.26
N ASP A 129 -0.71 6.85 4.65
CA ASP A 129 -1.38 5.85 5.48
C ASP A 129 -2.11 4.86 4.57
N VAL A 130 -1.83 3.56 4.69
CA VAL A 130 -2.55 2.49 3.97
C VAL A 130 -3.11 1.50 4.98
N GLU A 131 -4.42 1.35 5.00
CA GLU A 131 -5.11 0.37 5.82
C GLU A 131 -5.39 -0.90 5.03
N PHE A 132 -4.82 -2.03 5.47
CA PHE A 132 -5.03 -3.33 4.86
C PHE A 132 -6.13 -4.12 5.56
N ASN A 133 -6.99 -4.76 4.79
CA ASN A 133 -8.01 -5.65 5.31
C ASN A 133 -8.30 -6.74 4.29
N ARG A 134 -8.52 -7.96 4.76
CA ARG A 134 -8.99 -9.07 3.91
C ARG A 134 -8.12 -9.34 2.68
N GLY A 135 -6.80 -9.12 2.79
CA GLY A 135 -5.84 -9.40 1.71
C GLY A 135 -5.56 -8.23 0.75
N PHE A 136 -6.15 -7.05 0.98
CA PHE A 136 -5.95 -5.87 0.12
C PHE A 136 -5.89 -4.59 0.94
N ALA A 137 -5.35 -3.51 0.37
CA ALA A 137 -5.59 -2.19 0.92
C ALA A 137 -7.06 -1.80 0.74
N GLN A 138 -7.71 -1.42 1.84
CA GLN A 138 -9.09 -0.94 1.87
C GLN A 138 -9.13 0.59 1.80
N TRP A 139 -8.30 1.25 2.60
CA TRP A 139 -8.25 2.71 2.70
C TRP A 139 -6.84 3.22 2.53
N TYR A 140 -6.71 4.44 2.02
CA TYR A 140 -5.47 5.18 2.08
C TYR A 140 -5.71 6.67 2.31
N GLU A 141 -4.71 7.35 2.85
CA GLU A 141 -4.76 8.79 3.12
C GLU A 141 -3.40 9.44 2.85
N PHE A 142 -3.44 10.59 2.19
CA PHE A 142 -2.33 11.53 2.07
C PHE A 142 -2.73 12.84 2.72
N ARG A 143 -1.77 13.48 3.38
CA ARG A 143 -1.98 14.81 3.97
C ARG A 143 -1.89 15.94 2.95
N ASP A 144 -1.18 15.70 1.85
CA ASP A 144 -0.89 16.69 0.81
C ASP A 144 -1.67 16.37 -0.47
N VAL A 145 -2.38 17.37 -1.01
CA VAL A 145 -3.25 17.23 -2.20
C VAL A 145 -2.45 16.97 -3.48
N ASP A 146 -1.30 17.62 -3.63
CA ASP A 146 -0.48 17.49 -4.82
C ASP A 146 0.27 16.15 -4.83
N VAL A 147 0.56 15.60 -3.65
CA VAL A 147 1.06 14.22 -3.51
C VAL A 147 -0.05 13.20 -3.74
N PHE A 148 -1.26 13.45 -3.22
CA PHE A 148 -2.41 12.59 -3.46
C PHE A 148 -2.65 12.37 -4.96
N ASP A 149 -2.64 13.44 -5.76
CA ASP A 149 -2.82 13.37 -7.20
C ASP A 149 -1.72 12.58 -7.91
N GLN A 150 -0.48 12.65 -7.42
CA GLN A 150 0.65 11.91 -7.98
C GLN A 150 0.61 10.42 -7.65
N VAL A 151 0.13 10.05 -6.46
CA VAL A 151 0.23 8.67 -5.97
C VAL A 151 -1.04 7.85 -6.24
N ARG A 152 -2.23 8.47 -6.29
CA ARG A 152 -3.52 7.75 -6.31
C ARG A 152 -3.62 6.68 -7.40
N ASP A 153 -3.13 6.96 -8.62
CA ASP A 153 -3.28 6.04 -9.75
C ASP A 153 -2.30 4.86 -9.65
N LYS A 154 -1.07 5.13 -9.19
CA LYS A 154 -0.07 4.10 -8.91
C LYS A 154 -0.50 3.22 -7.75
N LEU A 155 -1.04 3.81 -6.68
CA LEU A 155 -1.60 3.07 -5.56
C LEU A 155 -2.82 2.24 -5.98
N LYS A 156 -3.66 2.76 -6.87
CA LYS A 156 -4.81 2.01 -7.41
C LYS A 156 -4.36 0.85 -8.29
N ALA A 157 -3.25 1.00 -9.02
CA ALA A 157 -2.66 -0.07 -9.81
C ALA A 157 -2.05 -1.17 -8.92
N ASP A 158 -1.35 -0.78 -7.85
CA ASP A 158 -0.79 -1.71 -6.86
C ASP A 158 -1.90 -2.40 -6.03
N GLN A 159 -2.94 -1.64 -5.66
CA GLN A 159 -4.02 -2.05 -4.76
C GLN A 159 -5.41 -1.70 -5.33
N PRO A 160 -6.01 -2.59 -6.15
CA PRO A 160 -7.20 -2.27 -6.94
C PRO A 160 -8.47 -2.00 -6.14
N PHE A 161 -8.55 -2.43 -4.87
CA PHE A 161 -9.69 -2.16 -4.00
C PHE A 161 -9.50 -0.94 -3.08
N ALA A 162 -8.31 -0.34 -3.07
CA ALA A 162 -8.01 0.79 -2.22
C ALA A 162 -8.89 2.00 -2.56
N ARG A 163 -9.34 2.70 -1.52
CA ARG A 163 -10.16 3.91 -1.60
C ARG A 163 -9.52 5.01 -0.77
N ALA A 164 -9.59 6.24 -1.25
CA ALA A 164 -9.18 7.40 -0.47
C ALA A 164 -10.09 7.53 0.75
N LYS A 165 -9.53 7.55 1.96
CA LYS A 165 -10.28 7.80 3.20
C LYS A 165 -10.80 9.23 3.24
N ARG A 166 -10.02 10.16 2.69
CA ARG A 166 -10.36 11.54 2.47
C ARG A 166 -9.70 11.99 1.17
N ILE A 167 -10.42 12.78 0.37
CA ILE A 167 -9.80 13.56 -0.70
C ILE A 167 -9.29 14.85 -0.03
N PRO A 168 -7.98 15.06 0.08
CA PRO A 168 -7.46 16.33 0.59
C PRO A 168 -7.98 17.45 -0.32
N VAL A 169 -8.67 18.41 0.28
CA VAL A 169 -9.07 19.63 -0.43
C VAL A 169 -7.88 20.56 -0.36
N ARG A 170 -7.54 21.19 -1.48
CA ARG A 170 -6.57 22.29 -1.48
C ARG A 170 -7.18 23.41 -0.65
N ASP A 171 -6.81 23.49 0.63
CA ASP A 171 -7.18 24.62 1.47
C ASP A 171 -6.64 25.87 0.74
N GLY A 172 -7.54 26.65 0.15
CA GLY A 172 -7.19 27.97 -0.34
C GLY A 172 -6.67 28.74 0.86
N TYR A 173 -5.39 29.14 0.81
CA TYR A 173 -4.67 29.85 1.87
C TYR A 173 -4.36 29.06 3.15
N ARG A 174 -3.07 28.76 3.34
CA ARG A 174 -2.38 29.17 4.58
C ARG A 174 -1.15 29.97 4.17
N GLY A 175 -1.31 31.28 4.17
CA GLY A 175 -0.17 32.20 4.21
C GLY A 175 0.63 31.93 5.48
N TRP A 176 1.95 32.05 5.32
CA TRP A 176 2.85 32.46 6.39
C TRP A 176 3.23 33.91 6.11
#